data_AF-A0A414LAX0-F1
#
_entry.id   AF-A0A414LAX0-F1
#
_cell.length_a   1.000
_cell.length_b   1.000
_cell.length_c   1.000
_cell.angle_alpha   90.00
_cell.angle_beta   90.00
_cell.angle_gamma   90.00
#
_symmetry.space_group_name_H-M   'P 1'
#
loop_
_entity.id
_entity.type
_entity.pdbx_description
1 polymer ?
#
loop_
_entity_poly.entity_id
_entity_poly.type
_entity_poly.pdbx_seq_one_letter_code
_entity_poly.pdbx_strand_id
1 'polypeptide(L)'
;MLTPLTQTAIFILHDIANGGTPENIPMYKLFINTVSELLRKLEIACLIRCTDTENRELLSSYKLIRPCHQISLLELLEAIGEHLDCNHPTQEALYASYRNAANKLGVINHMTRVYLSEIKLNDLF
;
A
#
# COMPACT_ATOMS: atom_id res chain seq x y z
N MET A 1 -10.84 5.34 0.44
CA MET A 1 -10.57 6.79 0.59
C MET A 1 -9.08 6.94 0.74
N LEU A 2 -8.42 7.90 0.08
CA LEU A 2 -6.98 8.16 0.24
C LEU A 2 -6.73 8.73 1.63
N THR A 3 -6.58 7.88 2.63
CA THR A 3 -6.26 8.30 3.99
C THR A 3 -4.87 8.93 4.04
N PRO A 4 -4.54 9.65 5.13
CA PRO A 4 -3.17 10.12 5.34
C PRO A 4 -2.13 9.00 5.28
N LEU A 5 -2.44 7.81 5.81
CA LEU A 5 -1.53 6.66 5.78
C LEU A 5 -1.28 6.18 4.35
N THR A 6 -2.34 6.05 3.54
CA THR A 6 -2.22 5.69 2.13
C THR A 6 -1.39 6.73 1.36
N GLN A 7 -1.64 8.03 1.58
CA GLN A 7 -0.90 9.11 0.93
C GLN A 7 0.59 9.09 1.32
N THR A 8 0.91 8.86 2.59
CA THR A 8 2.31 8.71 3.05
C THR A 8 2.98 7.51 2.40
N ALA A 9 2.29 6.37 2.29
CA ALA A 9 2.86 5.18 1.64
C ALA A 9 3.12 5.38 0.14
N ILE A 10 2.19 6.06 -0.55
CA ILE A 10 2.36 6.49 -1.96
C ILE A 10 3.62 7.36 -2.09
N PHE A 11 3.76 8.37 -1.24
CA PHE A 11 4.90 9.29 -1.26
C PHE A 11 6.23 8.61 -0.93
N ILE A 12 6.25 7.67 0.02
CA ILE A 12 7.44 6.85 0.30
C ILE A 12 7.86 6.04 -0.94
N LEU A 13 6.91 5.40 -1.61
CA LEU A 13 7.21 4.61 -2.81
C LEU A 13 7.69 5.48 -3.97
N HIS A 14 7.16 6.69 -4.13
CA HIS A 14 7.65 7.69 -5.07
C HIS A 14 9.13 8.00 -4.84
N ASP A 15 9.47 8.34 -3.60
CA ASP A 15 10.82 8.75 -3.26
C ASP A 15 11.79 7.58 -3.41
N ILE A 16 11.41 6.36 -3.00
CA ILE A 16 12.20 5.14 -3.25
C ILE A 16 12.39 4.90 -4.76
N ALA A 17 11.36 5.10 -5.58
CA ALA A 17 11.45 4.97 -7.03
C ALA A 17 12.47 5.94 -7.65
N ASN A 18 12.60 7.13 -7.06
CA ASN A 18 13.53 8.18 -7.47
C ASN A 18 14.89 8.13 -6.74
N GLY A 19 15.19 7.03 -6.02
CA GLY A 19 16.50 6.82 -5.37
C GLY A 19 16.59 7.32 -3.93
N GLY A 20 15.48 7.67 -3.30
CA GLY A 20 15.39 8.05 -1.89
C GLY A 20 16.02 9.42 -1.60
N THR A 21 15.70 10.43 -2.41
CA THR A 21 16.29 11.76 -2.30
C THR A 21 16.01 12.40 -0.94
N PRO A 22 17.04 12.96 -0.26
CA PRO A 22 16.92 13.53 1.08
C PRO A 22 16.12 14.84 1.18
N GLU A 23 15.61 15.38 0.08
CA GLU A 23 14.94 16.69 0.05
C GLU A 23 13.59 16.69 0.80
N ASN A 24 12.95 15.53 0.95
CA ASN A 24 11.66 15.38 1.64
C ASN A 24 11.76 14.93 3.12
N ILE A 25 12.98 14.80 3.66
CA ILE A 25 13.25 14.46 5.08
C ILE A 25 12.40 15.24 6.10
N PRO A 26 12.08 16.54 5.93
CA PRO A 26 11.26 17.28 6.90
C PRO A 26 9.83 16.71 7.02
N MET A 27 9.26 16.21 5.93
CA MET A 27 7.90 15.66 5.90
C MET A 27 7.83 14.31 6.62
N TYR A 28 8.89 13.51 6.55
CA TYR A 28 9.00 12.21 7.22
C TYR A 28 9.35 12.29 8.71
N LYS A 29 10.00 13.38 9.16
CA LYS A 29 10.41 13.57 10.56
C LYS A 29 9.23 13.60 11.54
N LEU A 30 8.07 14.10 11.11
CA LEU A 30 6.83 14.11 11.91
C LEU A 30 6.22 12.71 12.08
N PHE A 31 6.68 11.72 11.31
CA PHE A 31 6.10 10.38 11.20
C PHE A 31 7.15 9.27 11.28
N ILE A 32 8.34 9.49 11.84
CA ILE A 32 9.45 8.50 11.85
C ILE A 32 8.99 7.10 12.27
N ASN A 33 8.23 7.00 13.37
CA ASN A 33 7.72 5.72 13.84
C ASN A 33 6.78 5.06 12.82
N THR A 34 5.98 5.87 12.13
CA THR A 34 5.05 5.45 11.07
C THR A 34 5.80 5.04 9.80
N VAL A 35 6.90 5.72 9.45
CA VAL A 35 7.73 5.42 8.27
C VAL A 35 8.43 4.08 8.44
N SER A 36 9.06 3.82 9.58
CA SER A 36 9.72 2.54 9.86
C SER A 36 8.73 1.37 9.82
N GLU A 37 7.53 1.54 10.37
CA GLU A 37 6.47 0.53 10.29
C GLU A 37 6.00 0.30 8.85
N LEU A 38 5.80 1.39 8.08
CA LEU A 38 5.42 1.31 6.67
C LEU A 38 6.49 0.60 5.84
N LEU A 39 7.76 0.94 5.99
CA LEU A 39 8.87 0.27 5.31
C LEU A 39 8.87 -1.24 5.60
N ARG A 40 8.66 -1.62 6.87
CA ARG A 40 8.56 -3.03 7.23
C ARG A 40 7.36 -3.72 6.55
N LYS A 41 6.19 -3.09 6.54
CA LYS A 41 4.98 -3.62 5.89
C LYS A 41 5.18 -3.79 4.38
N LEU A 42 5.77 -2.78 3.72
CA LEU A 42 6.08 -2.80 2.29
C LEU A 42 7.14 -3.84 1.93
N GLU A 43 8.14 -4.07 2.80
CA GLU A 43 9.16 -5.11 2.64
C GLU A 43 8.54 -6.51 2.79
N ILE A 44 7.71 -6.73 3.82
CA ILE A 44 6.97 -8.00 4.02
C ILE A 44 6.05 -8.31 2.83
N ALA A 45 5.40 -7.30 2.26
CA ALA A 45 4.54 -7.43 1.10
C ALA A 45 5.29 -7.54 -0.24
N CYS A 46 6.63 -7.59 -0.21
CA CYS A 46 7.47 -7.69 -1.42
C CYS A 46 7.25 -6.55 -2.43
N LEU A 47 6.93 -5.34 -1.96
CA LEU A 47 6.88 -4.14 -2.80
C LEU A 47 8.24 -3.45 -2.90
N ILE A 48 8.99 -3.47 -1.80
CA ILE A 48 10.34 -2.92 -1.70
C ILE A 48 11.30 -3.97 -1.13
N ARG A 49 12.60 -3.78 -1.35
CA ARG A 49 13.67 -4.56 -0.72
C ARG A 49 14.69 -3.63 -0.09
N CYS A 50 15.17 -3.98 1.10
CA CYS A 50 16.29 -3.31 1.73
C CYS A 50 17.61 -3.72 1.04
N THR A 51 18.41 -2.75 0.62
CA THR A 51 19.74 -2.94 0.03
C THR A 51 20.88 -2.57 0.98
N ASP A 52 20.60 -1.78 2.02
CA ASP A 52 21.56 -1.42 3.07
C ASP A 52 20.93 -1.68 4.44
N THR A 53 21.37 -2.76 5.09
CA THR A 53 20.84 -3.21 6.38
C THR A 53 21.32 -2.37 7.56
N GLU A 54 22.42 -1.62 7.41
CA GLU A 54 22.95 -0.77 8.46
C GLU A 54 22.17 0.54 8.55
N ASN A 55 21.66 1.03 7.41
CA ASN A 55 20.93 2.29 7.31
C ASN A 55 19.42 2.10 7.00
N ARG A 56 18.75 1.16 7.67
CA ARG A 56 17.33 0.82 7.42
C ARG A 56 16.32 1.95 7.62
N GLU A 57 16.72 3.05 8.27
CA GLU A 57 15.87 4.23 8.48
C GLU A 57 15.83 5.16 7.26
N LEU A 58 16.78 5.02 6.32
CA LEU A 58 16.85 5.85 5.13
C LEU A 58 16.07 5.22 3.99
N LEU A 59 15.26 6.02 3.28
CA LEU A 59 14.54 5.57 2.09
C LEU A 59 15.49 5.14 0.95
N SER A 60 16.65 5.79 0.86
CA SER A 60 17.72 5.44 -0.11
C SER A 60 18.29 4.05 0.09
N SER A 61 18.10 3.44 1.27
CA SER A 61 18.48 2.06 1.58
C SER A 61 17.51 1.04 1.01
N TYR A 62 16.44 1.45 0.34
CA TYR A 62 15.45 0.57 -0.27
C TYR A 62 15.38 0.77 -1.78
N LYS A 63 14.93 -0.27 -2.47
CA LYS A 63 14.57 -0.22 -3.89
C LYS A 63 13.23 -0.91 -4.10
N LEU A 64 12.46 -0.44 -5.09
CA LEU A 64 11.31 -1.18 -5.56
C LEU A 64 11.74 -2.55 -6.09
N ILE A 65 10.95 -3.59 -5.80
CA ILE A 65 11.22 -4.94 -6.31
C ILE A 65 10.90 -5.05 -7.80
N ARG A 66 9.96 -4.23 -8.29
CA ARG A 66 9.55 -4.13 -9.69
C ARG A 66 9.20 -2.68 -10.03
N PRO A 67 9.17 -2.30 -11.32
CA PRO A 67 8.84 -0.94 -11.74
C PRO A 67 7.45 -0.47 -11.27
N CYS A 68 7.28 0.83 -11.08
CA CYS A 68 6.03 1.45 -10.63
C CYS A 68 4.79 1.07 -11.47
N HIS A 69 4.94 0.92 -12.80
CA HIS A 69 3.84 0.51 -13.68
C HIS A 69 3.35 -0.94 -13.44
N GLN A 70 4.07 -1.72 -12.63
CA GLN A 70 3.69 -3.09 -12.25
C GLN A 70 3.20 -3.21 -10.80
N ILE A 71 3.23 -2.13 -10.03
CA ILE A 71 2.72 -2.09 -8.66
C ILE A 71 1.35 -1.42 -8.71
N SER A 72 0.32 -2.14 -8.27
CA SER A 72 -1.04 -1.60 -8.20
C SER A 72 -1.32 -0.89 -6.88
N LEU A 73 -2.30 0.01 -6.90
CA LEU A 73 -2.83 0.62 -5.68
C LEU A 73 -3.45 -0.44 -4.75
N LEU A 74 -4.05 -1.51 -5.29
CA LEU A 74 -4.56 -2.63 -4.49
C LEU A 74 -3.46 -3.26 -3.63
N GLU A 75 -2.32 -3.60 -4.24
CA GLU A 75 -1.21 -4.25 -3.54
C GLU A 75 -0.62 -3.34 -2.45
N LEU A 76 -0.57 -2.03 -2.69
CA LEU A 76 -0.17 -1.05 -1.68
C LEU A 76 -1.12 -1.03 -0.48
N LEU A 77 -2.43 -0.95 -0.75
CA LEU A 77 -3.47 -0.91 0.28
C LEU A 77 -3.48 -2.19 1.13
N GLU A 78 -3.37 -3.36 0.48
CA GLU A 78 -3.23 -4.65 1.15
C GLU A 78 -1.96 -4.71 2.01
N ALA A 79 -0.83 -4.19 1.53
CA ALA A 79 0.44 -4.17 2.26
C ALA A 79 0.37 -3.34 3.55
N ILE A 80 -0.22 -2.13 3.50
CA ILE A 80 -0.26 -1.23 4.67
C ILE A 80 -1.38 -1.58 5.66
N GLY A 81 -2.24 -2.53 5.29
CA GLY A 81 -3.40 -2.94 6.07
C GLY A 81 -4.57 -1.96 5.99
N GLU A 82 -4.53 -1.02 5.05
CA GLU A 82 -5.66 -0.14 4.73
C GLU A 82 -6.62 -0.90 3.85
N HIS A 83 -7.41 -1.74 4.49
CA HIS A 83 -8.51 -2.39 3.86
C HIS A 83 -9.60 -1.34 3.73
N LEU A 84 -10.02 -1.01 2.50
CA LEU A 84 -11.45 -0.80 2.31
C LEU A 84 -12.08 -2.07 2.90
N ASP A 85 -13.04 -2.01 3.82
CA ASP A 85 -13.72 -3.20 4.41
C ASP A 85 -14.29 -4.18 3.35
N CYS A 86 -14.18 -3.81 2.09
CA CYS A 86 -14.28 -4.66 0.92
C CYS A 86 -13.13 -5.69 0.83
N ASN A 87 -11.85 -5.39 0.99
CA ASN A 87 -10.71 -6.22 0.54
C ASN A 87 -10.59 -7.65 1.11
N HIS A 88 -11.43 -8.06 2.07
CA HIS A 88 -11.55 -9.45 2.50
C HIS A 88 -12.72 -10.16 1.82
N PRO A 89 -12.58 -11.45 1.44
CA PRO A 89 -13.73 -12.24 1.03
C PRO A 89 -14.77 -12.18 2.15
N THR A 90 -16.01 -11.81 1.80
CA THR A 90 -17.13 -11.81 2.73
C THR A 90 -17.18 -13.19 3.40
N GLN A 91 -17.06 -13.24 4.73
CA GLN A 91 -17.06 -14.52 5.45
C GLN A 91 -18.37 -15.26 5.19
N GLU A 92 -18.32 -16.60 5.04
CA GLU A 92 -19.51 -17.42 4.80
C GLU A 92 -20.61 -17.23 5.87
N ALA A 93 -20.22 -16.93 7.11
CA ALA A 93 -21.13 -16.60 8.19
C ALA A 93 -21.99 -15.34 7.93
N LEU A 94 -21.46 -14.36 7.19
CA LEU A 94 -22.19 -13.16 6.76
C LEU A 94 -23.15 -13.47 5.59
N TYR A 95 -22.77 -14.39 4.70
CA TYR A 95 -23.69 -14.91 3.67
C TYR A 95 -24.87 -15.65 4.28
N ALA A 96 -24.67 -16.36 5.39
CA ALA A 96 -25.73 -17.06 6.10
C ALA A 96 -26.74 -16.10 6.77
N SER A 97 -26.27 -14.99 7.32
CA SER A 97 -27.08 -14.02 8.09
C SER A 97 -27.71 -12.92 7.23
N TYR A 98 -27.06 -12.49 6.14
CA TYR A 98 -27.50 -11.36 5.32
C TYR A 98 -27.59 -11.70 3.82
N ARG A 99 -27.79 -12.98 3.48
CA ARG A 99 -27.88 -13.60 2.13
C ARG A 99 -27.93 -12.63 0.93
N ASN A 100 -29.02 -11.86 0.78
CA ASN A 100 -29.21 -10.94 -0.35
C ASN A 100 -28.25 -9.73 -0.35
N ALA A 101 -27.97 -9.16 0.82
CA ALA A 101 -27.03 -8.05 0.97
C ALA A 101 -25.57 -8.54 0.86
N ALA A 102 -25.25 -9.71 1.42
CA ALA A 102 -23.91 -10.30 1.35
C ALA A 102 -23.47 -10.55 -0.11
N ASN A 103 -24.35 -11.07 -0.96
CA ASN A 103 -24.06 -11.23 -2.40
C ASN A 103 -23.75 -9.89 -3.08
N LYS A 104 -24.55 -8.85 -2.82
CA LYS A 104 -24.33 -7.51 -3.40
C LYS A 104 -23.02 -6.88 -2.91
N LEU A 105 -22.73 -7.01 -1.61
CA LEU A 105 -21.47 -6.55 -1.03
C LEU A 105 -20.26 -7.31 -1.59
N GLY A 106 -20.39 -8.62 -1.82
CA GLY A 106 -19.37 -9.42 -2.49
C GLY A 106 -19.06 -8.95 -3.90
N VAL A 107 -20.09 -8.60 -4.70
CA VAL A 107 -19.91 -8.02 -6.03
C VAL A 107 -19.24 -6.65 -5.97
N ILE A 108 -19.70 -5.76 -5.07
CA ILE A 108 -19.11 -4.42 -4.90
C ILE A 108 -17.63 -4.54 -4.51
N ASN A 109 -17.32 -5.44 -3.58
CA ASN A 109 -15.96 -5.71 -3.18
C ASN A 109 -15.11 -6.18 -4.35
N HIS A 110 -15.56 -7.22 -5.07
CA HIS A 110 -14.85 -7.75 -6.22
C HIS A 110 -14.55 -6.66 -7.26
N MET A 111 -15.57 -5.88 -7.64
CA MET A 111 -15.42 -4.77 -8.58
C MET A 111 -14.42 -3.72 -8.07
N THR A 112 -14.48 -3.39 -6.78
CA THR A 112 -13.55 -2.44 -6.15
C THR A 112 -12.11 -2.93 -6.24
N ARG A 113 -11.84 -4.21 -5.92
CA ARG A 113 -10.50 -4.80 -6.03
C ARG A 113 -10.00 -4.81 -7.47
N VAL A 114 -10.86 -5.14 -8.44
CA VAL A 114 -10.50 -5.08 -9.86
C VAL A 114 -10.07 -3.66 -10.24
N TYR A 115 -10.86 -2.63 -9.95
CA TYR A 115 -10.48 -1.25 -10.27
C TYR A 115 -9.18 -0.80 -9.57
N LEU A 116 -9.00 -1.16 -8.29
CA LEU A 116 -7.77 -0.83 -7.55
C LEU A 116 -6.54 -1.56 -8.10
N SER A 117 -6.71 -2.76 -8.67
CA SER A 117 -5.62 -3.50 -9.32
C SER A 117 -5.19 -2.88 -10.65
N GLU A 118 -6.08 -2.15 -11.32
CA GLU A 118 -5.80 -1.47 -12.58
C GLU A 118 -5.05 -0.14 -12.38
N ILE A 119 -5.30 0.58 -11.28
CA ILE A 119 -4.57 1.81 -10.95
C ILE A 119 -3.13 1.45 -10.58
N LYS A 120 -2.17 1.91 -11.37
CA LYS A 120 -0.74 1.66 -11.14
C LYS A 120 -0.13 2.79 -10.33
N LEU A 121 0.99 2.52 -9.68
CA LEU A 121 1.71 3.51 -8.88
C LEU A 121 2.12 4.74 -9.72
N ASN A 122 2.41 4.56 -11.01
CA ASN A 122 2.69 5.68 -11.93
C ASN A 122 1.50 6.61 -12.17
N ASP A 123 0.26 6.16 -11.98
CA ASP A 123 -0.93 7.00 -12.13
C ASP A 123 -1.16 7.90 -10.90
N LEU A 124 -0.36 7.72 -9.84
CA LEU A 124 -0.50 8.39 -8.54
C LEU A 124 0.50 9.55 -8.34
N PHE A 125 1.40 9.78 -9.30
CA PHE A 125 2.45 10.80 -9.26
C PHE A 125 2.35 11.75 -10.45
#